data_AF-A0A9Q1L0B8-F1
#
_entry.id   AF-A0A9Q1L0B8-F1
#
_cell.length_a   1.000
_cell.length_b   1.000
_cell.length_c   1.000
_cell.angle_alpha   90.00
_cell.angle_beta   90.00
_cell.angle_gamma   90.00
#
_symmetry.space_group_name_H-M   'P 1'
#
loop_
_entity.id
_entity.type
_entity.pdbx_description
1 polymer ?
#
loop_
_entity_poly.entity_id
_entity_poly.type
_entity_poly.pdbx_seq_one_letter_code
_entity_poly.pdbx_strand_id
1 'polypeptide(L)'
;MSSPREGSKNTEDEDQGGGFMDKVKDFIHDVGEKIEDAVGFGKPTADVTGIHIPFVDLKTLDLVVDVLVQNPNPIPIPLCDINYLIESDGRKLVSGLIPDAGTLQARGSETIKVPLRLVFDDIKATYEDIKEGSVIPYTVRVELIMDVPLVNKKITFPLEKEGEIPIPNKPEVDLVKVKFGDFSFEETSATLHLKVMNKNDFDMGLKALEYDVWLGDDNIGGAKLSESANIGKNGEGIMQLPITFRPKDFGSALWDIIRGKGTGYSVKGNLEIDSIFGPMKLPFNKEGARTKLKKDDDDDDSDNELAEERFKPNPTVVAD
;
A
#
# COMPACT_ATOMS: atom_id res chain seq x y z
N MET A 1 45.46 -16.19 59.02
CA MET A 1 44.82 -14.99 58.47
C MET A 1 44.70 -15.21 56.98
N SER A 2 43.52 -15.65 56.57
CA SER A 2 43.21 -16.14 55.24
C SER A 2 42.43 -15.07 54.50
N SER A 3 42.94 -14.62 53.35
CA SER A 3 42.18 -13.87 52.36
C SER A 3 42.85 -14.05 51.00
N PRO A 4 42.13 -14.68 50.06
CA PRO A 4 42.26 -14.31 48.66
C PRO A 4 40.90 -13.92 48.07
N ARG A 5 40.94 -12.79 47.34
CA ARG A 5 40.18 -12.42 46.13
C ARG A 5 38.69 -12.84 46.08
N GLU A 6 37.84 -11.83 46.20
CA GLU A 6 36.43 -11.85 45.75
C GLU A 6 36.35 -12.24 44.27
N GLY A 7 35.81 -13.43 44.01
CA GLY A 7 35.22 -13.78 42.73
C GLY A 7 33.76 -13.34 42.74
N SER A 8 33.39 -12.43 41.84
CA SER A 8 32.00 -12.11 41.54
C SER A 8 31.31 -13.34 40.98
N LYS A 9 30.30 -13.84 41.69
CA LYS A 9 29.33 -14.80 41.16
C LYS A 9 28.54 -14.12 40.05
N ASN A 10 28.78 -14.51 38.80
CA ASN A 10 27.77 -14.42 37.76
C ASN A 10 26.76 -15.54 38.04
N THR A 11 25.58 -15.16 38.53
CA THR A 11 24.37 -15.97 38.35
C THR A 11 23.95 -15.79 36.90
N GLU A 12 24.23 -16.79 36.08
CA GLU A 12 23.54 -17.02 34.82
C GLU A 12 22.12 -17.48 35.17
N ASP A 13 21.16 -16.57 35.07
CA ASP A 13 19.76 -16.96 34.92
C ASP A 13 19.61 -17.46 33.48
N GLU A 14 19.63 -18.79 33.32
CA GLU A 14 19.19 -19.47 32.11
C GLU A 14 17.68 -19.19 31.92
N ASP A 15 17.38 -18.21 31.07
CA ASP A 15 16.04 -17.93 30.60
C ASP A 15 15.62 -19.10 29.67
N GLN A 16 15.00 -20.12 30.27
CA GLN A 16 14.34 -21.23 29.55
C GLN A 16 13.07 -20.72 28.86
N GLY A 17 13.25 -19.90 27.83
CA GLY A 17 12.21 -19.52 26.89
C GLY A 17 12.06 -20.57 25.79
N GLY A 18 11.53 -21.76 26.13
CA GLY A 18 11.10 -22.72 25.11
C GLY A 18 10.00 -22.06 24.25
N GLY A 19 10.36 -21.62 23.06
CA GLY A 19 9.51 -20.84 22.18
C GLY A 19 8.27 -21.63 21.79
N PHE A 20 7.21 -20.94 21.40
CA PHE A 20 5.97 -21.55 20.89
C PHE A 20 6.26 -22.68 19.87
N MET A 21 7.25 -22.47 18.99
CA MET A 21 7.71 -23.44 18.00
C MET A 21 8.31 -24.73 18.59
N ASP A 22 8.96 -24.69 19.74
CA ASP A 22 9.54 -25.88 20.37
C ASP A 22 8.44 -26.77 20.96
N LYS A 23 7.49 -26.16 21.68
CA LYS A 23 6.30 -26.86 22.22
C LYS A 23 5.44 -27.46 21.11
N VAL A 24 5.38 -26.78 19.97
CA VAL A 24 4.67 -27.20 18.76
C VAL A 24 5.37 -28.38 18.09
N LYS A 25 6.69 -28.31 17.90
CA LYS A 25 7.47 -29.39 17.27
C LYS A 25 7.36 -30.68 18.08
N ASP A 26 7.44 -30.57 19.40
CA ASP A 26 7.27 -31.70 20.31
C ASP A 26 5.89 -32.35 20.18
N PHE A 27 4.82 -31.55 20.03
CA PHE A 27 3.46 -32.07 19.86
C PHE A 27 3.23 -32.69 18.49
N ILE A 28 3.74 -32.05 17.43
CA ILE A 28 3.70 -32.58 16.06
C ILE A 28 4.46 -33.91 16.01
N HIS A 29 5.60 -34.03 16.69
CA HIS A 29 6.40 -35.26 16.73
C HIS A 29 5.66 -36.39 17.46
N ASP A 30 5.15 -36.15 18.67
CA ASP A 30 4.44 -37.16 19.49
C ASP A 30 3.16 -37.68 18.80
N VAL A 31 2.48 -36.83 18.03
CA VAL A 31 1.31 -37.24 17.24
C VAL A 31 1.72 -37.94 15.94
N GLY A 32 2.84 -37.54 15.34
CA GLY A 32 3.39 -38.21 14.16
C GLY A 32 3.73 -39.67 14.43
N GLU A 33 4.48 -39.93 15.51
CA GLU A 33 4.84 -41.30 15.91
C GLU A 33 3.59 -42.16 16.18
N LYS A 34 2.59 -41.63 16.90
CA LYS A 34 1.35 -42.37 17.22
C LYS A 34 0.49 -42.69 16.00
N ILE A 35 0.57 -41.90 14.93
CA ILE A 35 -0.15 -42.17 13.67
C ILE A 35 0.63 -43.18 12.82
N GLU A 36 1.96 -43.09 12.80
CA GLU A 36 2.82 -44.03 12.07
C GLU A 36 2.77 -45.46 12.65
N ASP A 37 2.53 -45.60 13.96
CA ASP A 37 2.30 -46.88 14.63
C ASP A 37 0.98 -47.57 14.22
N ALA A 38 0.03 -46.82 13.65
CA ALA A 38 -1.23 -47.37 13.13
C ALA A 38 -1.03 -47.89 11.69
N VAL A 39 -0.78 -49.19 11.55
CA VAL A 39 -0.51 -49.88 10.28
C VAL A 39 -1.44 -49.41 9.14
N GLY A 40 -0.87 -48.74 8.14
CA GLY A 40 -1.54 -48.37 6.88
C GLY A 40 -2.11 -46.95 6.81
N PHE A 41 -1.88 -46.11 7.82
CA PHE A 41 -2.36 -44.73 7.85
C PHE A 41 -1.21 -43.73 7.98
N GLY A 42 -1.33 -42.59 7.28
CA GLY A 42 -0.32 -41.54 7.25
C GLY A 42 -0.77 -40.31 8.03
N LYS A 43 0.20 -39.55 8.55
CA LYS A 43 -0.07 -38.26 9.17
C LYS A 43 -0.56 -37.26 8.11
N PRO A 44 -1.69 -36.54 8.34
CA PRO A 44 -2.06 -35.46 7.45
C PRO A 44 -0.99 -34.36 7.49
N THR A 45 -0.80 -33.68 6.38
CA THR A 45 0.19 -32.60 6.25
C THR A 45 -0.50 -31.30 5.92
N ALA A 46 0.07 -30.19 6.36
CA ALA A 46 -0.38 -28.85 6.05
C ALA A 46 0.85 -27.97 5.81
N ASP A 47 0.80 -27.12 4.78
CA ASP A 47 1.88 -26.20 4.44
C ASP A 47 1.34 -24.90 3.82
N VAL A 48 2.02 -23.78 4.06
CA VAL A 48 1.67 -22.49 3.45
C VAL A 48 2.31 -22.41 2.08
N THR A 49 1.49 -22.59 1.04
CA THR A 49 1.96 -22.57 -0.35
C THR A 49 2.13 -21.16 -0.92
N GLY A 50 1.41 -20.18 -0.40
CA GLY A 50 1.50 -18.81 -0.88
C GLY A 50 0.73 -17.82 -0.01
N ILE A 51 1.10 -16.54 -0.18
CA ILE A 51 0.36 -15.40 0.35
C ILE A 51 0.12 -14.45 -0.82
N HIS A 52 -1.12 -13.98 -0.95
CA HIS A 52 -1.53 -13.09 -2.02
C HIS A 52 -2.20 -11.84 -1.43
N ILE A 53 -1.97 -10.70 -2.09
CA ILE A 53 -2.63 -9.43 -1.78
C ILE A 53 -3.67 -9.18 -2.88
N PRO A 54 -4.92 -9.64 -2.73
CA PRO A 54 -5.97 -9.35 -3.70
C PRO A 54 -6.33 -7.86 -3.77
N PHE A 55 -6.19 -7.12 -2.68
CA PHE A 55 -6.61 -5.72 -2.61
C PHE A 55 -5.79 -4.93 -1.59
N VAL A 56 -5.43 -3.71 -1.95
CA VAL A 56 -4.77 -2.74 -1.08
C VAL A 56 -5.15 -1.32 -1.49
N ASP A 57 -5.52 -0.49 -0.51
CA ASP A 57 -5.76 0.94 -0.69
C ASP A 57 -5.16 1.74 0.48
N LEU A 58 -5.57 2.99 0.68
CA LEU A 58 -5.07 3.82 1.79
C LEU A 58 -5.63 3.41 3.17
N LYS A 59 -6.65 2.55 3.22
CA LYS A 59 -7.40 2.23 4.45
C LYS A 59 -7.24 0.78 4.88
N THR A 60 -7.20 -0.12 3.90
CA THR A 60 -7.29 -1.55 4.12
C THR A 60 -6.36 -2.33 3.20
N LEU A 61 -5.96 -3.49 3.71
CA LEU A 61 -5.23 -4.52 2.99
C LEU A 61 -5.96 -5.84 3.19
N ASP A 62 -6.36 -6.47 2.09
CA ASP A 62 -6.86 -7.83 2.11
C ASP A 62 -5.71 -8.76 1.73
N LEU A 63 -5.51 -9.81 2.52
CA LEU A 63 -4.53 -10.87 2.34
C LEU A 63 -5.27 -12.21 2.23
N VAL A 64 -4.76 -13.11 1.40
CA VAL A 64 -5.20 -14.50 1.34
C VAL A 64 -4.00 -15.41 1.50
N VAL A 65 -4.05 -16.26 2.51
CA VAL A 65 -3.04 -17.28 2.77
C VAL A 65 -3.57 -18.61 2.24
N ASP A 66 -2.83 -19.20 1.30
CA ASP A 66 -3.18 -20.47 0.67
C ASP A 66 -2.48 -21.61 1.40
N VAL A 67 -3.26 -22.38 2.19
CA VAL A 67 -2.78 -23.52 2.99
C VAL A 67 -3.12 -24.81 2.27
N LEU A 68 -2.11 -25.52 1.78
CA LEU A 68 -2.29 -26.85 1.19
C LEU A 68 -2.35 -27.90 2.29
N VAL A 69 -3.45 -28.62 2.35
CA VAL A 69 -3.66 -29.72 3.31
C VAL A 69 -3.83 -31.02 2.55
N GLN A 70 -3.14 -32.07 3.01
CA GLN A 70 -3.20 -33.39 2.38
C GLN A 70 -3.61 -34.44 3.40
N ASN A 71 -4.57 -35.26 3.00
CA ASN A 71 -5.03 -36.41 3.77
C ASN A 71 -4.59 -37.69 3.07
N PRO A 72 -3.55 -38.39 3.54
CA PRO A 72 -3.15 -39.67 2.95
C PRO A 72 -4.13 -40.80 3.30
N ASN A 73 -5.05 -40.58 4.24
CA ASN A 73 -5.90 -41.62 4.80
C ASN A 73 -7.15 -41.88 3.95
N PRO A 74 -7.67 -43.12 3.93
CA PRO A 74 -8.88 -43.50 3.19
C PRO A 74 -10.19 -43.01 3.84
N ILE A 75 -10.12 -42.17 4.88
CA ILE A 75 -11.26 -41.66 5.63
C ILE A 75 -11.21 -40.12 5.61
N PRO A 76 -12.33 -39.41 5.41
CA PRO A 76 -12.36 -37.95 5.49
C PRO A 76 -11.99 -37.42 6.88
N ILE A 77 -11.40 -36.22 6.92
CA ILE A 77 -10.97 -35.53 8.15
C ILE A 77 -11.71 -34.19 8.24
N PRO A 78 -12.57 -33.98 9.24
CA PRO A 78 -13.18 -32.68 9.50
C PRO A 78 -12.13 -31.62 9.86
N LEU A 79 -12.21 -30.46 9.21
CA LEU A 79 -11.44 -29.26 9.51
C LEU A 79 -12.27 -28.44 10.49
N CYS A 80 -11.95 -28.50 11.78
CA CYS A 80 -12.76 -27.87 12.81
C CYS A 80 -12.61 -26.36 12.76
N ASP A 81 -11.46 -25.85 13.18
CA ASP A 81 -11.26 -24.43 13.48
C ASP A 81 -9.94 -23.99 12.87
N ILE A 82 -9.88 -22.75 12.37
CA ILE A 82 -8.64 -22.10 11.96
C ILE A 82 -8.44 -20.86 12.82
N ASN A 83 -7.47 -20.89 13.73
CA ASN A 83 -7.00 -19.66 14.36
C ASN A 83 -5.96 -19.01 13.45
N TYR A 84 -6.00 -17.68 13.36
CA TYR A 84 -4.95 -16.95 12.67
C TYR A 84 -4.54 -15.71 13.45
N LEU A 85 -3.30 -15.31 13.27
CA LEU A 85 -2.66 -14.20 13.93
C LEU A 85 -1.62 -13.60 12.99
N ILE A 86 -1.65 -12.29 12.80
CA ILE A 86 -0.59 -11.54 12.12
C ILE A 86 0.12 -10.70 13.16
N GLU A 87 1.44 -10.81 13.20
CA GLU A 87 2.30 -10.04 14.09
C GLU A 87 3.36 -9.28 13.29
N SER A 88 3.84 -8.17 13.83
CA SER A 88 4.96 -7.39 13.28
C SER A 88 5.84 -6.90 14.42
N ASP A 89 7.08 -7.36 14.49
CA ASP A 89 8.02 -7.20 15.62
C ASP A 89 7.37 -7.44 16.99
N GLY A 90 6.59 -8.52 17.13
CA GLY A 90 5.88 -8.87 18.37
C GLY A 90 4.61 -8.06 18.64
N ARG A 91 4.24 -7.12 17.77
CA ARG A 91 2.95 -6.41 17.80
C ARG A 91 1.89 -7.26 17.14
N LYS A 92 0.80 -7.56 17.85
CA LYS A 92 -0.36 -8.22 17.27
C LYS A 92 -1.15 -7.23 16.41
N LEU A 93 -1.15 -7.44 15.09
CA LEU A 93 -1.85 -6.58 14.14
C LEU A 93 -3.31 -7.00 13.97
N VAL A 94 -3.56 -8.29 13.77
CA VAL A 94 -4.90 -8.85 13.64
C VAL A 94 -4.92 -10.31 14.08
N SER A 95 -6.06 -10.78 14.60
CA SER A 95 -6.29 -12.20 14.81
C SER A 95 -7.76 -12.55 14.64
N GLY A 96 -8.05 -13.80 14.34
CA GLY A 96 -9.42 -14.29 14.31
C GLY A 96 -9.50 -15.80 14.33
N LEU A 97 -10.75 -16.26 14.26
CA LEU A 97 -11.13 -17.67 14.23
C LEU A 97 -12.09 -17.88 13.06
N ILE A 98 -11.83 -18.89 12.24
CA ILE A 98 -12.77 -19.39 11.23
C ILE A 98 -13.31 -20.74 11.75
N PRO A 99 -14.57 -20.79 12.20
CA PRO A 99 -15.19 -22.03 12.64
C PRO A 99 -15.68 -22.87 11.45
N ASP A 100 -15.71 -24.18 11.63
CA ASP A 100 -16.15 -25.18 10.65
C ASP A 100 -15.55 -24.96 9.24
N ALA A 101 -14.22 -25.08 9.15
CA ALA A 101 -13.47 -24.89 7.91
C ALA A 101 -13.69 -26.00 6.85
N GLY A 102 -14.61 -26.94 7.08
CA GLY A 102 -15.07 -27.92 6.11
C GLY A 102 -14.58 -29.34 6.39
N THR A 103 -14.36 -30.12 5.35
CA THR A 103 -13.96 -31.53 5.48
C THR A 103 -13.02 -31.93 4.35
N LEU A 104 -11.81 -32.32 4.74
CA LEU A 104 -10.79 -32.83 3.84
C LEU A 104 -11.13 -34.27 3.45
N GLN A 105 -11.34 -34.50 2.15
CA GLN A 105 -11.79 -35.80 1.64
C GLN A 105 -10.74 -36.91 1.84
N ALA A 106 -11.20 -38.16 1.80
CA ALA A 106 -10.34 -39.33 1.84
C ALA A 106 -9.35 -39.32 0.66
N ARG A 107 -8.06 -39.56 0.92
CA ARG A 107 -6.97 -39.44 -0.07
C ARG A 107 -6.97 -38.11 -0.83
N GLY A 108 -7.52 -37.08 -0.19
CA GLY A 108 -7.73 -35.76 -0.77
C GLY A 108 -6.54 -34.83 -0.55
N SER A 109 -6.45 -33.83 -1.42
CA SER A 109 -5.57 -32.67 -1.27
C SER A 109 -6.40 -31.44 -1.58
N GLU A 110 -6.39 -30.46 -0.69
CA GLU A 110 -7.20 -29.25 -0.81
C GLU A 110 -6.38 -28.02 -0.40
N THR A 111 -6.57 -26.92 -1.10
CA THR A 111 -5.98 -25.62 -0.73
C THR A 111 -7.04 -24.79 -0.03
N ILE A 112 -6.89 -24.64 1.28
CA ILE A 112 -7.74 -23.81 2.11
C ILE A 112 -7.27 -22.36 1.98
N LYS A 113 -8.22 -21.47 1.68
CA LYS A 113 -7.97 -20.03 1.60
C LYS A 113 -8.35 -19.38 2.92
N VAL A 114 -7.38 -18.81 3.62
CA VAL A 114 -7.60 -18.04 4.84
C VAL A 114 -7.60 -16.56 4.48
N PRO A 115 -8.77 -15.89 4.41
CA PRO A 115 -8.84 -14.47 4.13
C PRO A 115 -8.56 -13.67 5.42
N LEU A 116 -7.69 -12.67 5.31
CA LEU A 116 -7.37 -11.74 6.39
C LEU A 116 -7.57 -10.32 5.88
N ARG A 117 -8.09 -9.45 6.74
CA ARG A 117 -8.25 -8.02 6.46
C ARG A 117 -7.55 -7.22 7.54
N LEU A 118 -6.67 -6.32 7.12
CA LEU A 118 -6.02 -5.34 7.99
C LEU A 118 -6.67 -3.99 7.73
N VAL A 119 -6.97 -3.28 8.82
CA VAL A 119 -7.45 -1.90 8.79
C VAL A 119 -6.32 -1.02 9.30
N PHE A 120 -5.76 -0.18 8.44
CA PHE A 120 -4.56 0.59 8.77
C PHE A 120 -4.79 1.60 9.87
N ASP A 121 -5.99 2.19 9.96
CA ASP A 121 -6.32 3.14 11.02
C ASP A 121 -6.30 2.47 12.40
N ASP A 122 -6.76 1.23 12.53
CA ASP A 122 -6.73 0.48 13.80
C ASP A 122 -5.28 0.19 14.23
N ILE A 123 -4.43 -0.18 13.26
CA ILE A 123 -3.01 -0.45 13.49
C ILE A 123 -2.29 0.82 13.94
N LYS A 124 -2.44 1.93 13.20
CA LYS A 124 -1.83 3.24 13.53
C LYS A 124 -2.33 3.81 14.85
N ALA A 125 -3.60 3.58 15.20
CA ALA A 125 -4.16 4.01 16.48
C ALA A 125 -3.62 3.20 17.66
N THR A 126 -3.22 1.94 17.41
CA THR A 126 -2.66 1.05 18.44
C THR A 126 -1.15 1.23 18.60
N TYR A 127 -0.44 1.50 17.50
CA TYR A 127 1.02 1.51 17.44
C TYR A 127 1.52 2.80 16.76
N GLU A 128 1.94 3.78 17.58
CA GLU A 128 2.34 5.12 17.12
C GLU A 128 3.61 5.15 16.25
N ASP A 129 4.44 4.12 16.37
CA ASP A 129 5.70 3.98 15.63
C ASP A 129 5.49 3.48 14.20
N ILE A 130 4.32 2.90 13.91
CA ILE A 130 3.92 2.48 12.59
C ILE A 130 3.38 3.69 11.81
N LYS A 131 4.14 4.13 10.81
CA LYS A 131 3.84 5.34 10.01
C LYS A 131 3.27 5.00 8.65
N GLU A 132 2.42 5.90 8.13
CA GLU A 132 2.04 5.87 6.72
C GLU A 132 3.29 6.04 5.84
N GLY A 133 3.29 5.34 4.70
CA GLY A 133 4.39 5.26 3.76
C GLY A 133 5.35 4.10 4.05
N SER A 134 5.34 3.53 5.25
CA SER A 134 6.27 2.47 5.62
C SER A 134 5.91 1.11 5.00
N VAL A 135 6.92 0.27 4.86
CA VAL A 135 6.78 -1.18 4.65
C VAL A 135 7.24 -1.87 5.93
N ILE A 136 6.36 -2.66 6.54
CA ILE A 136 6.67 -3.36 7.80
C ILE A 136 6.76 -4.87 7.57
N PRO A 137 7.72 -5.56 8.22
CA PRO A 137 7.77 -7.01 8.21
C PRO A 137 6.57 -7.57 8.99
N TYR A 138 6.08 -8.74 8.59
CA TYR A 138 5.06 -9.45 9.36
C TYR A 138 5.34 -10.95 9.40
N THR A 139 4.74 -11.58 10.39
CA THR A 139 4.65 -13.02 10.55
C THR A 139 3.17 -13.39 10.60
N VAL A 140 2.70 -14.17 9.64
CA VAL A 140 1.38 -14.82 9.69
C VAL A 140 1.55 -16.16 10.37
N ARG A 141 0.77 -16.39 11.42
CA ARG A 141 0.59 -17.67 12.11
C ARG A 141 -0.82 -18.18 11.82
N VAL A 142 -0.93 -19.42 11.36
CA VAL A 142 -2.20 -20.12 11.13
C VAL A 142 -2.18 -21.43 11.90
N GLU A 143 -3.11 -21.63 12.82
CA GLU A 143 -3.31 -22.90 13.52
C GLU A 143 -4.51 -23.62 12.92
N LEU A 144 -4.24 -24.64 12.11
CA LEU A 144 -5.28 -25.47 11.53
C LEU A 144 -5.61 -26.63 12.49
N ILE A 145 -6.86 -26.67 12.99
CA ILE A 145 -7.32 -27.68 13.93
C ILE A 145 -8.13 -28.74 13.17
N MET A 146 -7.62 -29.97 13.17
CA MET A 146 -8.25 -31.13 12.51
C MET A 146 -8.69 -32.16 13.54
N ASP A 147 -9.90 -32.67 13.40
CA ASP A 147 -10.36 -33.84 14.16
C ASP A 147 -10.02 -35.10 13.37
N VAL A 148 -8.99 -35.83 13.78
CA VAL A 148 -8.53 -37.02 13.06
C VAL A 148 -9.21 -38.26 13.63
N PRO A 149 -10.19 -38.88 12.92
CA PRO A 149 -11.00 -39.95 13.49
C PRO A 149 -10.19 -41.19 13.85
N LEU A 150 -9.08 -41.42 13.15
CA LEU A 150 -8.24 -42.60 13.37
C LEU A 150 -7.62 -42.64 14.77
N VAL A 151 -7.23 -41.47 15.30
CA VAL A 151 -6.59 -41.35 16.62
C VAL A 151 -7.54 -40.78 17.68
N ASN A 152 -8.82 -40.52 17.31
CA ASN A 152 -9.83 -39.88 18.17
C ASN A 152 -9.28 -38.64 18.90
N LYS A 153 -8.50 -37.82 18.20
CA LYS A 153 -7.81 -36.66 18.79
C LYS A 153 -7.85 -35.48 17.83
N LYS A 154 -8.08 -34.29 18.39
CA LYS A 154 -7.85 -33.02 17.70
C LYS A 154 -6.35 -32.75 17.60
N ILE A 155 -5.88 -32.53 16.38
CA ILE A 155 -4.49 -32.21 16.07
C ILE A 155 -4.44 -30.78 15.56
N THR A 156 -3.50 -30.00 16.08
CA THR A 156 -3.27 -28.63 15.66
C THR A 156 -2.02 -28.59 14.79
N PHE A 157 -2.16 -28.01 13.60
CA PHE A 157 -1.10 -27.77 12.64
C PHE A 157 -0.79 -26.27 12.63
N PRO A 158 0.19 -25.84 13.43
CA PRO A 158 0.70 -24.49 13.41
C PRO A 158 1.58 -24.30 12.17
N LEU A 159 1.24 -23.28 11.42
CA LEU A 159 1.90 -22.87 10.21
C LEU A 159 2.36 -21.43 10.39
N GLU A 160 3.53 -21.11 9.88
CA GLU A 160 4.11 -19.79 10.00
C GLU A 160 4.74 -19.36 8.68
N LYS A 161 4.52 -18.11 8.31
CA LYS A 161 5.15 -17.52 7.13
C LYS A 161 5.41 -16.03 7.35
N GLU A 162 6.61 -15.61 6.97
CA GLU A 162 7.02 -14.21 7.02
C GLU A 162 6.78 -13.52 5.68
N GLY A 163 6.60 -12.21 5.72
CA GLY A 163 6.49 -11.35 4.55
C GLY A 163 6.56 -9.88 4.91
N GLU A 164 6.20 -9.02 3.95
CA GLU A 164 6.15 -7.57 4.12
C GLU A 164 4.77 -7.04 3.72
N ILE A 165 4.27 -6.05 4.47
CA ILE A 165 3.03 -5.33 4.13
C ILE A 165 3.31 -3.82 4.01
N PRO A 166 2.75 -3.15 2.99
CA PRO A 166 2.80 -1.71 2.89
C PRO A 166 1.73 -1.09 3.79
N ILE A 167 2.01 0.12 4.27
CA ILE A 167 1.00 1.03 4.84
C ILE A 167 0.97 2.24 3.92
N PRO A 168 0.17 2.22 2.84
CA PRO A 168 0.26 3.23 1.79
C PRO A 168 -0.02 4.64 2.31
N ASN A 169 0.78 5.60 1.87
CA ASN A 169 0.56 7.03 2.02
C ASN A 169 0.15 7.62 0.67
N LYS A 170 -0.77 8.58 0.71
CA LYS A 170 -1.13 9.34 -0.49
C LYS A 170 0.08 10.16 -0.96
N PRO A 171 0.32 10.26 -2.27
CA PRO A 171 1.41 11.09 -2.77
C PRO A 171 1.13 12.56 -2.50
N GLU A 172 2.19 13.30 -2.20
CA GLU A 172 2.12 14.75 -2.13
C GLU A 172 2.37 15.34 -3.51
N VAL A 173 1.64 16.39 -3.84
CA VAL A 173 1.70 17.01 -5.17
C VAL A 173 1.86 18.52 -5.05
N ASP A 174 2.68 19.09 -5.92
CA ASP A 174 2.92 20.52 -6.00
C ASP A 174 2.83 20.99 -7.45
N LEU A 175 2.15 22.09 -7.70
CA LEU A 175 2.13 22.72 -9.02
C LEU A 175 3.35 23.62 -9.15
N VAL A 176 4.30 23.22 -9.98
CA VAL A 176 5.58 23.94 -10.11
C VAL A 176 5.49 25.01 -11.19
N LYS A 177 4.83 24.70 -12.31
CA LYS A 177 4.75 25.59 -13.47
C LYS A 177 3.47 25.33 -14.26
N VAL A 178 2.86 26.37 -14.80
CA VAL A 178 1.83 26.26 -15.84
C VAL A 178 2.34 26.92 -17.10
N LYS A 179 2.34 26.18 -18.21
CA LYS A 179 2.66 26.69 -19.54
C LYS A 179 1.37 26.90 -20.31
N PHE A 180 1.12 28.10 -20.80
CA PHE A 180 -0.02 28.35 -21.68
C PHE A 180 0.37 28.05 -23.13
N GLY A 181 -0.48 27.30 -23.82
CA GLY A 181 -0.43 27.09 -25.26
C GLY A 181 -1.24 28.16 -25.96
N ASP A 182 -2.26 27.74 -26.70
CA ASP A 182 -3.21 28.65 -27.30
C ASP A 182 -3.96 29.42 -26.21
N PHE A 183 -4.13 30.72 -26.41
CA PHE A 183 -4.80 31.59 -25.46
C PHE A 183 -5.76 32.53 -26.19
N SER A 184 -7.06 32.21 -26.11
CA SER A 184 -8.12 33.00 -26.73
C SER A 184 -9.43 32.91 -25.94
N PHE A 185 -10.40 33.74 -26.34
CA PHE A 185 -11.75 33.72 -25.77
C PHE A 185 -12.52 32.43 -26.08
N GLU A 186 -12.22 31.81 -27.21
CA GLU A 186 -12.90 30.62 -27.72
C GLU A 186 -12.30 29.34 -27.16
N GLU A 187 -10.97 29.31 -27.03
CA GLU A 187 -10.23 28.16 -26.51
C GLU A 187 -8.92 28.62 -25.88
N THR A 188 -8.59 28.03 -24.73
CA THR A 188 -7.31 28.17 -24.05
C THR A 188 -6.78 26.79 -23.71
N SER A 189 -5.53 26.51 -24.07
CA SER A 189 -4.82 25.30 -23.67
C SER A 189 -3.69 25.63 -22.70
N ALA A 190 -3.46 24.74 -21.73
CA ALA A 190 -2.35 24.87 -20.79
C ALA A 190 -1.81 23.50 -20.40
N THR A 191 -0.54 23.45 -20.01
CA THR A 191 0.12 22.27 -19.46
C THR A 191 0.57 22.57 -18.03
N LEU A 192 0.00 21.86 -17.07
CA LEU A 192 0.38 21.95 -15.66
C LEU A 192 1.52 20.97 -15.40
N HIS A 193 2.66 21.48 -14.94
CA HIS A 193 3.79 20.68 -14.47
C HIS A 193 3.60 20.41 -12.98
N LEU A 194 3.06 19.24 -12.63
CA LEU A 194 2.91 18.78 -11.25
C LEU A 194 4.15 18.00 -10.82
N LYS A 195 4.79 18.43 -9.74
CA LYS A 195 5.76 17.62 -9.02
C LYS A 195 5.00 16.68 -8.10
N VAL A 196 5.22 15.38 -8.25
CA VAL A 196 4.64 14.32 -7.42
C VAL A 196 5.75 13.74 -6.55
N MET A 197 5.54 13.76 -5.24
CA MET A 197 6.47 13.25 -4.23
C MET A 197 5.94 11.93 -3.67
N ASN A 198 6.76 10.89 -3.79
CA ASN A 198 6.51 9.59 -3.20
C ASN A 198 7.09 9.56 -1.80
N LYS A 199 6.25 9.53 -0.76
CA LYS A 199 6.68 9.31 0.64
C LYS A 199 6.56 7.85 1.08
N ASN A 200 6.30 6.94 0.14
CA ASN A 200 6.28 5.53 0.41
C ASN A 200 7.69 4.92 0.29
N ASP A 201 7.96 3.90 1.11
CA ASP A 201 9.17 3.08 1.11
C ASP A 201 9.18 2.02 -0.02
N PHE A 202 8.23 2.13 -0.95
CA PHE A 202 8.13 1.32 -2.16
C PHE A 202 8.03 2.21 -3.41
N ASP A 203 8.46 1.65 -4.55
CA ASP A 203 8.39 2.32 -5.85
C ASP A 203 6.94 2.41 -6.34
N MET A 204 6.59 3.55 -6.94
CA MET A 204 5.29 3.77 -7.59
C MET A 204 5.46 3.72 -9.11
N GLY A 205 5.14 2.58 -9.71
CA GLY A 205 5.08 2.41 -11.15
C GLY A 205 3.77 2.95 -11.71
N LEU A 206 3.71 4.25 -12.01
CA LEU A 206 2.53 4.89 -12.58
C LEU A 206 2.08 4.20 -13.89
N LYS A 207 0.77 3.96 -13.99
CA LYS A 207 0.10 3.42 -15.19
C LYS A 207 -0.88 4.40 -15.80
N ALA A 208 -1.63 5.08 -14.95
CA ALA A 208 -2.57 6.09 -15.38
C ALA A 208 -2.76 7.17 -14.32
N LEU A 209 -3.15 8.34 -14.78
CA LEU A 209 -3.51 9.47 -13.95
C LEU A 209 -4.87 9.98 -14.41
N GLU A 210 -5.82 10.07 -13.49
CA GLU A 210 -7.10 10.74 -13.69
C GLU A 210 -7.10 12.01 -12.85
N TYR A 211 -7.44 13.15 -13.43
CA TYR A 211 -7.47 14.42 -12.71
C TYR A 211 -8.53 15.37 -13.23
N ASP A 212 -8.87 16.31 -12.37
CA ASP A 212 -9.73 17.45 -12.61
C ASP A 212 -9.01 18.72 -12.07
N VAL A 213 -9.25 19.85 -12.72
CA VAL A 213 -8.68 21.15 -12.37
C VAL A 213 -9.82 22.14 -12.15
N TRP A 214 -9.75 22.85 -11.03
CA TRP A 214 -10.67 23.92 -10.68
C TRP A 214 -9.95 25.26 -10.55
N LEU A 215 -10.64 26.31 -10.96
CA LEU A 215 -10.25 27.69 -10.73
C LEU A 215 -11.38 28.39 -9.95
N GLY A 216 -11.13 28.71 -8.69
CA GLY A 216 -12.19 29.03 -7.75
C GLY A 216 -13.13 27.83 -7.59
N ASP A 217 -14.43 28.06 -7.80
CA ASP A 217 -15.48 27.04 -7.72
C ASP A 217 -15.78 26.36 -9.08
N ASP A 218 -15.19 26.86 -10.18
CA ASP A 218 -15.45 26.39 -11.53
C ASP A 218 -14.51 25.24 -11.92
N ASN A 219 -15.07 24.06 -12.28
CA ASN A 219 -14.29 22.98 -12.89
C ASN A 219 -13.99 23.36 -14.34
N ILE A 220 -12.72 23.60 -14.65
CA ILE A 220 -12.30 24.04 -15.97
C ILE A 220 -11.89 22.88 -16.89
N GLY A 221 -11.80 21.66 -16.37
CA GLY A 221 -11.54 20.47 -17.16
C GLY A 221 -10.73 19.42 -16.40
N GLY A 222 -10.63 18.25 -17.03
CA GLY A 222 -9.94 17.10 -16.50
C GLY A 222 -9.65 16.10 -17.61
N ALA A 223 -8.76 15.16 -17.36
CA ALA A 223 -8.44 14.09 -18.29
C ALA A 223 -8.00 12.83 -17.57
N LYS A 224 -8.08 11.70 -18.29
CA LYS A 224 -7.37 10.48 -17.96
C LYS A 224 -6.19 10.32 -18.91
N LEU A 225 -4.98 10.25 -18.35
CA LEU A 225 -3.74 10.03 -19.07
C LEU A 225 -3.26 8.61 -18.78
N SER A 226 -2.95 7.86 -19.84
CA SER A 226 -2.18 6.62 -19.72
C SER A 226 -0.71 6.98 -19.79
N GLU A 227 -0.09 7.22 -18.64
CA GLU A 227 1.31 7.60 -18.52
C GLU A 227 2.07 6.50 -17.80
N SER A 228 3.21 6.10 -18.37
CA SER A 228 4.11 5.13 -17.75
C SER A 228 5.33 5.86 -17.23
N ALA A 229 5.41 6.03 -15.91
CA ALA A 229 6.56 6.60 -15.22
C ALA A 229 6.83 5.79 -13.95
N ASN A 230 8.09 5.73 -13.51
CA ASN A 230 8.40 5.17 -12.19
C ASN A 230 8.84 6.30 -11.26
N ILE A 231 8.14 6.47 -10.15
CA ILE A 231 8.56 7.36 -9.07
C ILE A 231 9.13 6.47 -7.96
N GLY A 232 10.45 6.45 -7.84
CA GLY A 232 11.14 5.61 -6.87
C GLY A 232 10.70 5.90 -5.43
N LYS A 233 10.93 4.95 -4.51
CA LYS A 233 10.69 5.13 -3.08
C LYS A 233 11.34 6.39 -2.54
N ASN A 234 10.63 7.15 -1.70
CA ASN A 234 11.09 8.44 -1.16
C ASN A 234 11.57 9.45 -2.22
N GLY A 235 11.15 9.28 -3.48
CA GLY A 235 11.58 10.07 -4.62
C GLY A 235 10.52 11.05 -5.11
N GLU A 236 10.83 11.73 -6.21
CA GLU A 236 9.94 12.68 -6.85
C GLU A 236 9.97 12.55 -8.37
N GLY A 237 8.87 12.93 -9.02
CA GLY A 237 8.74 12.99 -10.48
C GLY A 237 7.95 14.21 -10.91
N ILE A 238 8.13 14.66 -12.15
CA ILE A 238 7.35 15.75 -12.74
C ILE A 238 6.41 15.16 -13.79
N MET A 239 5.12 15.41 -13.62
CA MET A 239 4.06 15.02 -14.53
C MET A 239 3.53 16.24 -15.30
N GLN A 240 3.13 16.03 -16.55
CA GLN A 240 2.61 17.09 -17.42
C GLN A 240 1.13 16.84 -17.71
N LEU A 241 0.27 17.70 -17.17
CA LEU A 241 -1.18 17.56 -17.24
C LEU A 241 -1.73 18.58 -18.24
N PRO A 242 -2.13 18.15 -19.45
CA PRO A 242 -2.72 19.04 -20.43
C PRO A 242 -4.19 19.38 -20.07
N ILE A 243 -4.56 20.64 -20.16
CA ILE A 243 -5.95 21.07 -20.03
C ILE A 243 -6.32 21.94 -21.23
N THR A 244 -7.57 21.83 -21.64
CA THR A 244 -8.16 22.69 -22.66
C THR A 244 -9.53 23.13 -22.17
N PHE A 245 -9.78 24.43 -22.18
CA PHE A 245 -11.01 25.03 -21.68
C PHE A 245 -11.38 26.28 -22.47
N ARG A 246 -12.67 26.67 -22.43
CA ARG A 246 -13.16 27.84 -23.16
C ARG A 246 -13.49 28.96 -22.18
N PRO A 247 -12.72 30.06 -22.15
CA PRO A 247 -12.89 31.06 -21.10
C PRO A 247 -14.28 31.67 -20.95
N LYS A 248 -15.03 31.75 -22.05
CA LYS A 248 -16.41 32.26 -22.07
C LYS A 248 -17.41 31.44 -21.24
N ASP A 249 -17.10 30.18 -20.94
CA ASP A 249 -17.99 29.28 -20.20
C ASP A 249 -17.92 29.49 -18.67
N PHE A 250 -16.89 30.20 -18.15
CA PHE A 250 -16.55 30.21 -16.71
C PHE A 250 -16.67 31.58 -16.00
N GLY A 251 -17.39 32.53 -16.59
CA GLY A 251 -17.75 33.77 -15.90
C GLY A 251 -16.56 34.59 -15.36
N SER A 252 -16.81 35.44 -14.35
CA SER A 252 -15.85 36.47 -13.88
C SER A 252 -14.60 35.94 -13.17
N ALA A 253 -14.64 34.75 -12.56
CA ALA A 253 -13.52 34.21 -11.79
C ALA A 253 -12.29 33.95 -12.67
N LEU A 254 -12.50 33.31 -13.82
CA LEU A 254 -11.46 33.10 -14.82
C LEU A 254 -10.97 34.42 -15.44
N TRP A 255 -11.88 35.37 -15.67
CA TRP A 255 -11.53 36.71 -16.15
C TRP A 255 -10.62 37.47 -15.19
N ASP A 256 -10.80 37.30 -13.89
CA ASP A 256 -9.97 37.95 -12.88
C ASP A 256 -8.55 37.36 -12.85
N ILE A 257 -8.34 36.08 -13.17
CA ILE A 257 -6.99 35.51 -13.37
C ILE A 257 -6.34 36.11 -14.61
N ILE A 258 -7.04 36.10 -15.74
CA ILE A 258 -6.54 36.62 -17.03
C ILE A 258 -6.15 38.10 -16.88
N ARG A 259 -6.89 38.85 -16.07
CA ARG A 259 -6.63 40.26 -15.75
C ARG A 259 -5.63 40.46 -14.60
N GLY A 260 -5.02 39.39 -14.08
CA GLY A 260 -3.94 39.45 -13.09
C GLY A 260 -4.36 39.65 -11.63
N LYS A 261 -5.65 39.52 -11.29
CA LYS A 261 -6.14 39.63 -9.91
C LYS A 261 -5.88 38.36 -9.07
N GLY A 262 -5.61 37.25 -9.74
CA GLY A 262 -5.28 35.95 -9.14
C GLY A 262 -6.50 35.31 -8.47
N THR A 263 -6.76 34.05 -8.79
CA THR A 263 -7.76 33.24 -8.08
C THR A 263 -7.11 31.98 -7.53
N GLY A 264 -7.76 31.38 -6.53
CA GLY A 264 -7.35 30.10 -5.99
C GLY A 264 -7.57 28.99 -7.01
N TYR A 265 -6.74 27.96 -6.97
CA TYR A 265 -6.89 26.79 -7.83
C TYR A 265 -6.93 25.52 -6.99
N SER A 266 -7.54 24.47 -7.53
CA SER A 266 -7.36 23.13 -7.01
C SER A 266 -7.14 22.12 -8.12
N VAL A 267 -6.33 21.10 -7.85
CA VAL A 267 -6.10 19.95 -8.73
C VAL A 267 -6.32 18.70 -7.90
N LYS A 268 -7.28 17.88 -8.29
CA LYS A 268 -7.63 16.63 -7.60
C LYS A 268 -7.58 15.51 -8.60
N GLY A 269 -7.24 14.32 -8.12
CA GLY A 269 -7.17 13.18 -9.01
C GLY A 269 -6.78 11.90 -8.30
N ASN A 270 -6.54 10.87 -9.10
CA ASN A 270 -6.11 9.57 -8.66
C ASN A 270 -4.97 9.08 -9.56
N LEU A 271 -3.92 8.57 -8.93
CA LEU A 271 -2.83 7.86 -9.59
C LEU A 271 -3.13 6.35 -9.53
N GLU A 272 -3.24 5.70 -10.69
CA GLU A 272 -3.25 4.24 -10.81
C GLU A 272 -1.80 3.79 -10.92
N ILE A 273 -1.29 3.10 -9.91
CA ILE A 273 0.10 2.64 -9.80
C ILE A 273 0.17 1.12 -9.73
N ASP A 274 1.26 0.55 -10.25
CA ASP A 274 1.71 -0.80 -9.94
C ASP A 274 2.84 -0.74 -8.90
N SER A 275 2.76 -1.62 -7.90
CA SER A 275 3.80 -1.81 -6.89
C SER A 275 4.12 -3.30 -6.74
N ILE A 276 5.16 -3.62 -5.95
CA ILE A 276 5.47 -5.00 -5.57
C ILE A 276 4.35 -5.68 -4.76
N PHE A 277 3.43 -4.90 -4.18
CA PHE A 277 2.30 -5.37 -3.40
C PHE A 277 1.00 -5.46 -4.21
N GLY A 278 1.06 -5.16 -5.51
CA GLY A 278 -0.08 -5.14 -6.41
C GLY A 278 -0.46 -3.73 -6.88
N PRO A 279 -1.49 -3.63 -7.74
CA PRO A 279 -1.99 -2.36 -8.25
C PRO A 279 -2.72 -1.57 -7.16
N MET A 280 -2.54 -0.26 -7.14
CA MET A 280 -3.20 0.64 -6.19
C MET A 280 -3.77 1.88 -6.89
N LYS A 281 -4.85 2.43 -6.35
CA LYS A 281 -5.40 3.74 -6.75
C LYS A 281 -5.21 4.74 -5.62
N LEU A 282 -4.26 5.67 -5.78
CA LEU A 282 -3.88 6.64 -4.77
C LEU A 282 -4.48 8.03 -5.10
N PRO A 283 -5.39 8.57 -4.27
CA PRO A 283 -5.93 9.91 -4.48
C PRO A 283 -4.89 10.98 -4.12
N PHE A 284 -4.98 12.14 -4.77
CA PHE A 284 -4.24 13.34 -4.42
C PHE A 284 -5.12 14.58 -4.53
N ASN A 285 -4.74 15.64 -3.80
CA ASN A 285 -5.36 16.96 -3.88
C ASN A 285 -4.28 18.03 -3.65
N LYS A 286 -4.21 19.01 -4.54
CA LYS A 286 -3.46 20.25 -4.35
C LYS A 286 -4.42 21.43 -4.41
N GLU A 287 -4.37 22.29 -3.41
CA GLU A 287 -5.04 23.60 -3.40
C GLU A 287 -3.98 24.70 -3.29
N GLY A 288 -4.17 25.81 -4.00
CA GLY A 288 -3.28 26.96 -3.95
C GLY A 288 -4.06 28.27 -3.96
N ALA A 289 -3.58 29.26 -3.21
CA ALA A 289 -4.35 30.47 -2.91
C ALA A 289 -4.33 31.50 -4.06
N ARG A 290 -3.27 31.54 -4.88
CA ARG A 290 -3.13 32.51 -5.98
C ARG A 290 -2.32 31.93 -7.13
N THR A 291 -2.82 32.12 -8.35
CA THR A 291 -2.03 32.03 -9.57
C THR A 291 -1.65 33.44 -10.03
N LYS A 292 -0.37 33.74 -10.23
CA LYS A 292 0.09 35.00 -10.84
C LYS A 292 0.75 34.71 -12.18
N LEU A 293 0.20 35.29 -13.26
CA LEU A 293 0.82 35.29 -14.58
C LEU A 293 2.17 36.01 -14.51
N LYS A 294 3.26 35.28 -14.76
CA LYS A 294 4.56 35.87 -15.03
C LYS A 294 4.77 35.87 -16.55
N LYS A 295 5.40 36.91 -17.08
CA LYS A 295 5.89 36.86 -18.46
C LYS A 295 7.26 36.23 -18.44
N ASP A 296 7.55 35.37 -19.41
CA ASP A 296 8.90 34.86 -19.66
C ASP A 296 9.69 35.96 -20.37
N ASP A 297 10.17 36.97 -19.64
CA ASP A 297 11.14 37.96 -20.14
C ASP A 297 11.93 38.50 -18.94
N ASP A 298 13.12 37.95 -18.70
CA ASP A 298 14.24 38.58 -17.97
C ASP A 298 15.54 37.89 -18.46
N ASP A 299 15.87 38.12 -19.74
CA ASP A 299 17.25 38.09 -20.24
C ASP A 299 17.46 39.44 -20.95
N ASP A 300 18.38 40.25 -20.41
CA ASP A 300 18.72 41.61 -20.84
C ASP A 300 19.19 41.70 -22.31
N ASP A 301 18.71 42.70 -23.07
CA ASP A 301 19.55 43.69 -23.75
C ASP A 301 18.73 44.76 -24.54
N SER A 302 18.89 46.01 -24.11
CA SER A 302 18.89 47.32 -24.81
C SER A 302 18.07 47.61 -26.10
N ASP A 303 17.27 48.70 -25.98
CA ASP A 303 16.97 49.79 -26.94
C ASP A 303 16.61 49.50 -28.42
N ASN A 304 15.37 49.81 -28.82
CA ASN A 304 14.99 50.98 -29.65
C ASN A 304 13.59 50.81 -30.32
N GLU A 305 12.93 51.94 -30.59
CA GLU A 305 11.57 52.13 -31.11
C GLU A 305 11.19 51.37 -32.39
N LEU A 306 9.95 50.85 -32.44
CA LEU A 306 8.84 51.23 -33.36
C LEU A 306 7.76 50.13 -33.41
N ALA A 307 6.50 50.55 -33.48
CA ALA A 307 5.31 49.72 -33.39
C ALA A 307 5.12 48.77 -34.59
N GLU A 308 4.92 47.48 -34.31
CA GLU A 308 4.07 46.57 -35.10
C GLU A 308 3.40 45.56 -34.15
N GLU A 309 2.10 45.30 -34.37
CA GLU A 309 1.32 44.27 -33.68
C GLU A 309 1.98 42.89 -33.86
N ARG A 310 2.67 42.41 -32.81
CA ARG A 310 3.07 41.01 -32.69
C ARG A 310 2.49 40.44 -31.40
N PHE A 311 1.85 39.28 -31.55
CA PHE A 311 1.37 38.43 -30.46
C PHE A 311 2.47 38.31 -29.39
N LYS A 312 2.14 38.67 -28.15
CA LYS A 312 3.05 38.55 -27.00
C LYS A 312 3.45 37.08 -26.81
N PRO A 313 4.67 36.79 -26.31
CA PRO A 313 5.04 35.43 -25.96
C PRO A 313 4.06 34.85 -24.94
N ASN A 314 3.76 33.55 -25.05
CA ASN A 314 2.82 32.86 -24.18
C ASN A 314 3.25 33.02 -22.70
N PRO A 315 2.33 33.37 -21.78
CA PRO A 315 2.69 33.57 -20.39
C PRO A 315 3.04 32.25 -19.70
N THR A 316 4.00 32.30 -18.77
CA THR A 316 4.30 31.22 -17.81
C THR A 316 3.76 31.62 -16.43
N VAL A 317 2.92 30.79 -15.81
CA VAL A 317 2.52 31.01 -14.40
C VAL A 317 3.40 30.17 -13.50
N VAL A 318 3.95 30.79 -12.46
CA VAL A 318 4.48 30.08 -11.29
C VAL A 318 3.38 30.11 -10.24
N ALA A 319 3.01 28.93 -9.72
CA ALA A 319 2.10 28.84 -8.60
C ALA A 319 2.91 28.97 -7.28
N ASP A 320 2.33 29.68 -6.30
CA ASP A 320 2.88 29.77 -4.94
C ASP A 320 2.53 28.51 -4.13
#